data_AF-A0AAV7XIC6-F1
#
_entry.id   AF-A0AAV7XIC6-F1
#
_cell.length_a   1.000
_cell.length_b   1.000
_cell.length_c   1.000
_cell.angle_alpha   90.00
_cell.angle_beta   90.00
_cell.angle_gamma   90.00
#
_symmetry.space_group_name_H-M   'P 1'
#
loop_
_entity.id
_entity.type
_entity.pdbx_description
1 polymer ?
#
loop_
_entity_poly.entity_id
_entity_poly.type
_entity_poly.pdbx_seq_one_letter_code
_entity_poly.pdbx_strand_id
1 'polypeptide(L)'
;MLVCVCPAGAAVGGLGLQGLGFQGLGQGLGQGLGLGIGQGGLDPSLRGPSFVLEPPARLEFSNSTGAWLDCTATGSPPPSITWVTGDGARVTDVGAVRRAEANGTLVLLPFPAAAYRQDVHSATYRCVASNAVGAITSRESAVVTQAYAVEASSEEVARGCTAVLRCSPPSFVRDLVRVVSWVQEPASYIYPSEDSGECEGERNQRFK
;
A
#
# COMPACT_ATOMS: atom_id res chain seq x y z
N MET A 1 11.32 -31.43 0.57
CA MET A 1 10.39 -30.29 0.66
C MET A 1 11.24 -29.04 0.63
N LEU A 2 10.98 -28.10 -0.28
CA LEU A 2 11.76 -26.85 -0.41
C LEU A 2 10.94 -25.71 0.18
N VAL A 3 11.50 -24.98 1.15
CA VAL A 3 10.83 -23.89 1.86
C VAL A 3 11.51 -22.57 1.52
N CYS A 4 10.73 -21.61 1.01
CA CYS A 4 11.17 -20.22 0.90
C CYS A 4 11.03 -19.54 2.26
N VAL A 5 12.13 -19.00 2.80
CA VAL A 5 12.09 -18.25 4.07
C VAL A 5 11.76 -16.79 3.79
N CYS A 6 10.58 -16.34 4.21
CA CYS A 6 10.18 -14.94 4.24
C CYS A 6 10.22 -14.39 5.68
N PRO A 7 10.51 -13.10 5.88
CA PRO A 7 10.47 -12.48 7.21
C PRO A 7 9.03 -12.54 7.79
N ALA A 8 8.98 -12.86 9.08
CA ALA A 8 7.82 -13.31 9.86
C ALA A 8 6.57 -12.40 9.80
N GLY A 9 5.37 -13.01 9.75
CA GLY A 9 4.11 -12.25 9.85
C GLY A 9 2.78 -13.02 9.98
N ALA A 10 2.76 -14.34 10.13
CA ALA A 10 1.50 -15.10 10.22
C ALA A 10 1.20 -15.57 11.66
N ALA A 11 0.02 -15.21 12.18
CA ALA A 11 -0.55 -15.86 13.36
C ALA A 11 -2.09 -15.93 13.29
N VAL A 12 -2.60 -17.04 13.83
CA VAL A 12 -3.97 -17.58 13.80
C VAL A 12 -4.79 -17.01 14.97
N GLY A 13 -6.11 -16.86 14.77
CA GLY A 13 -7.02 -16.11 15.66
C GLY A 13 -7.58 -16.84 16.90
N GLY A 14 -8.18 -16.02 17.78
CA GLY A 14 -8.97 -16.41 18.95
C GLY A 14 -9.97 -15.29 19.33
N LEU A 15 -11.19 -15.68 19.70
CA LEU A 15 -12.43 -14.90 19.83
C LEU A 15 -12.69 -14.26 21.22
N GLY A 16 -13.54 -13.22 21.22
CA GLY A 16 -14.43 -12.79 22.33
C GLY A 16 -13.94 -11.56 23.11
N LEU A 17 -14.77 -10.62 23.61
CA LEU A 17 -16.22 -10.45 23.74
C LEU A 17 -16.54 -8.96 24.01
N GLN A 18 -17.83 -8.63 23.99
CA GLN A 18 -18.49 -7.31 23.91
C GLN A 18 -18.36 -6.39 25.13
N GLY A 19 -18.64 -5.08 24.94
CA GLY A 19 -18.94 -4.11 26.00
C GLY A 19 -19.49 -2.79 25.45
N LEU A 20 -20.68 -2.40 25.93
CA LEU A 20 -21.58 -1.35 25.40
C LEU A 20 -21.28 0.07 25.94
N GLY A 21 -21.59 1.08 25.11
CA GLY A 21 -22.38 2.28 25.45
C GLY A 21 -21.71 3.45 26.20
N PHE A 22 -21.86 4.68 25.70
CA PHE A 22 -22.76 5.71 26.26
C PHE A 22 -22.72 7.02 25.45
N GLN A 23 -23.90 7.64 25.31
CA GLN A 23 -24.17 8.91 24.63
C GLN A 23 -23.72 10.12 25.46
N GLY A 24 -23.34 11.21 24.78
CA GLY A 24 -23.18 12.54 25.38
C GLY A 24 -23.51 13.64 24.36
N LEU A 25 -24.67 14.28 24.57
CA LEU A 25 -25.14 15.48 23.87
C LEU A 25 -24.40 16.73 24.37
N GLY A 26 -24.08 17.65 23.46
CA GLY A 26 -23.61 18.99 23.81
C GLY A 26 -23.80 19.97 22.65
N GLN A 27 -24.89 20.75 22.71
CA GLN A 27 -25.22 21.84 21.80
C GLN A 27 -24.34 23.08 22.06
N GLY A 28 -24.09 23.87 21.02
CA GLY A 28 -23.50 25.21 21.13
C GLY A 28 -23.73 26.03 19.87
N LEU A 29 -24.75 26.90 19.90
CA LEU A 29 -25.07 27.91 18.88
C LEU A 29 -24.09 29.09 18.94
N GLY A 30 -23.75 29.66 17.79
CA GLY A 30 -23.02 30.93 17.72
C GLY A 30 -22.88 31.43 16.29
N GLN A 31 -23.86 32.23 15.84
CA GLN A 31 -23.88 32.90 14.53
C GLN A 31 -22.91 34.09 14.50
N GLY A 32 -22.32 34.33 13.33
CA GLY A 32 -21.55 35.54 13.04
C GLY A 32 -21.36 35.71 11.53
N LEU A 33 -22.39 36.20 10.84
CA LEU A 33 -22.35 36.52 9.42
C LEU A 33 -21.68 37.89 9.22
N GLY A 34 -20.47 37.88 8.65
CA GLY A 34 -19.81 39.05 8.09
C GLY A 34 -19.56 38.82 6.60
N LEU A 35 -20.50 39.26 5.76
CA LEU A 35 -20.35 39.21 4.29
C LEU A 35 -19.57 40.44 3.83
N GLY A 36 -18.25 40.30 3.71
CA GLY A 36 -17.41 41.21 2.94
C GLY A 36 -17.48 40.82 1.47
N ILE A 37 -18.07 41.69 0.65
CA ILE A 37 -18.15 41.53 -0.81
C ILE A 37 -16.77 41.92 -1.37
N GLY A 38 -15.87 40.94 -1.50
CA GLY A 38 -14.59 41.10 -2.19
C GLY A 38 -14.81 41.14 -3.70
N GLN A 39 -14.38 42.22 -4.33
CA GLN A 39 -14.38 42.39 -5.79
C GLN A 39 -13.48 41.30 -6.42
N GLY A 40 -14.11 40.29 -7.02
CA GLY A 40 -13.42 39.19 -7.71
C GLY A 40 -12.93 39.60 -9.09
N GLY A 41 -11.76 40.24 -9.15
CA GLY A 41 -10.95 40.23 -10.36
C GLY A 41 -10.31 38.85 -10.50
N LEU A 42 -10.64 38.11 -11.56
CA LEU A 42 -9.97 36.85 -11.89
C LEU A 42 -8.54 37.18 -12.34
N ASP A 43 -7.56 36.97 -11.46
CA ASP A 43 -6.15 37.08 -11.81
C ASP A 43 -5.82 36.02 -12.90
N PRO A 44 -5.33 36.44 -14.08
CA PRO A 44 -5.09 35.54 -15.22
C PRO A 44 -3.95 34.53 -14.98
N SER A 45 -3.18 34.67 -13.89
CA SER A 45 -2.16 33.70 -13.47
C SER A 45 -2.72 32.53 -12.65
N LEU A 46 -3.99 32.63 -12.23
CA LEU A 46 -4.68 31.62 -11.45
C LEU A 46 -5.03 30.41 -12.31
N ARG A 47 -4.60 29.23 -11.88
CA ARG A 47 -4.94 27.95 -12.50
C ARG A 47 -5.47 26.99 -11.46
N GLY A 48 -6.62 26.39 -11.75
CA GLY A 48 -7.19 25.33 -10.94
C GLY A 48 -6.25 24.14 -10.76
N PRO A 49 -6.49 23.31 -9.74
CA PRO A 49 -5.69 22.12 -9.54
C PRO A 49 -5.88 21.13 -10.69
N SER A 50 -4.83 20.41 -11.04
CA SER A 50 -4.85 19.27 -11.97
C SER A 50 -3.94 18.16 -11.43
N PHE A 51 -4.40 16.91 -11.45
CA PHE A 51 -3.58 15.79 -10.99
C PHE A 51 -2.42 15.51 -11.94
N VAL A 52 -1.23 15.33 -11.36
CA VAL A 52 -0.05 14.78 -12.04
C VAL A 52 0.05 13.29 -11.75
N LEU A 53 -0.22 12.91 -10.50
CA LEU A 53 -0.23 11.54 -10.04
C LEU A 53 -1.50 11.29 -9.23
N GLU A 54 -2.25 10.29 -9.64
CA GLU A 54 -3.42 9.77 -8.94
C GLU A 54 -3.11 8.39 -8.35
N PRO A 55 -3.73 8.04 -7.21
CA PRO A 55 -3.57 6.71 -6.64
C PRO A 55 -4.08 5.61 -7.60
N PRO A 56 -3.59 4.37 -7.44
CA PRO A 56 -4.09 3.22 -8.17
C PRO A 56 -5.55 2.93 -7.77
N ALA A 57 -6.35 2.39 -8.70
CA ALA A 57 -7.76 2.07 -8.42
C ALA A 57 -7.93 0.98 -7.34
N ARG A 58 -6.93 0.11 -7.19
CA ARG A 58 -6.89 -0.94 -6.18
C ARG A 58 -5.47 -1.07 -5.64
N LEU A 59 -5.35 -1.14 -4.33
CA LEU A 59 -4.10 -1.35 -3.62
C LEU A 59 -4.25 -2.54 -2.67
N GLU A 60 -3.42 -3.56 -2.87
CA GLU A 60 -3.35 -4.73 -2.01
C GLU A 60 -2.01 -4.71 -1.28
N PHE A 61 -2.02 -5.02 0.02
CA PHE A 61 -0.81 -4.92 0.83
C PHE A 61 -0.84 -5.85 2.03
N SER A 62 0.35 -6.17 2.56
CA SER A 62 0.51 -6.99 3.76
C SER A 62 0.53 -6.11 5.02
N ASN A 63 0.08 -6.67 6.14
CA ASN A 63 0.22 -6.04 7.45
C ASN A 63 1.68 -5.81 7.87
N SER A 64 2.62 -6.61 7.36
CA SER A 64 4.05 -6.47 7.66
C SER A 64 4.78 -5.43 6.80
N THR A 65 4.27 -5.13 5.60
CA THR A 65 4.91 -4.19 4.67
C THR A 65 4.32 -2.79 4.76
N GLY A 66 3.03 -2.68 5.11
CA GLY A 66 2.31 -1.43 4.93
C GLY A 66 2.11 -1.08 3.45
N ALA A 67 1.68 0.14 3.19
CA ALA A 67 1.44 0.64 1.84
C ALA A 67 1.52 2.18 1.76
N TRP A 68 1.71 2.71 0.56
CA TRP A 68 1.72 4.15 0.27
C TRP A 68 0.77 4.46 -0.88
N LEU A 69 -0.04 5.49 -0.69
CA LEU A 69 -0.92 6.05 -1.72
C LEU A 69 -0.41 7.45 -2.04
N ASP A 70 0.30 7.56 -3.16
CA ASP A 70 0.85 8.82 -3.61
C ASP A 70 -0.20 9.61 -4.40
N CYS A 71 -0.29 10.91 -4.11
CA CYS A 71 -1.10 11.84 -4.87
C CYS A 71 -0.37 13.17 -5.03
N THR A 72 -0.30 13.66 -6.25
CA THR A 72 0.35 14.94 -6.55
C THR A 72 -0.47 15.71 -7.55
N ALA A 73 -0.63 17.01 -7.31
CA ALA A 73 -1.35 17.92 -8.19
C ALA A 73 -0.55 19.21 -8.42
N THR A 74 -0.79 19.82 -9.57
CA THR A 74 -0.25 21.11 -9.97
C THR A 74 -1.36 22.15 -10.04
N GLY A 75 -1.02 23.42 -9.93
CA GLY A 75 -1.97 24.53 -9.90
C GLY A 75 -1.25 25.83 -9.58
N SER A 76 -1.94 26.96 -9.74
CA SER A 76 -1.44 28.27 -9.37
C SER A 76 -2.54 29.02 -8.60
N PRO A 77 -2.40 29.23 -7.28
CA PRO A 77 -1.30 28.80 -6.40
C PRO A 77 -1.16 27.27 -6.27
N PRO A 78 -0.01 26.75 -5.80
CA PRO A 78 0.20 25.31 -5.59
C PRO A 78 -0.90 24.70 -4.71
N PRO A 79 -1.52 23.59 -5.14
CA PRO A 79 -2.62 22.99 -4.40
C PRO A 79 -2.15 22.25 -3.16
N SER A 80 -2.97 22.28 -2.11
CA SER A 80 -2.84 21.40 -0.96
C SER A 80 -3.52 20.06 -1.24
N ILE A 81 -2.91 18.98 -0.77
CA ILE A 81 -3.42 17.62 -0.91
C ILE A 81 -4.04 17.19 0.42
N THR A 82 -5.26 16.69 0.36
CA THR A 82 -5.96 16.10 1.50
C THR A 82 -6.61 14.78 1.08
N TRP A 83 -6.86 13.90 2.04
CA TRP A 83 -7.47 12.60 1.78
C TRP A 83 -8.88 12.54 2.37
N VAL A 84 -9.78 11.89 1.66
CA VAL A 84 -11.13 11.58 2.12
C VAL A 84 -11.42 10.10 1.94
N THR A 85 -12.28 9.56 2.78
CA THR A 85 -12.76 8.18 2.67
C THR A 85 -13.83 8.04 1.59
N GLY A 86 -14.24 6.80 1.28
CA GLY A 86 -15.25 6.48 0.27
C GLY A 86 -16.61 7.16 0.50
N ASP A 87 -16.95 7.43 1.75
CA ASP A 87 -18.14 8.15 2.21
C ASP A 87 -17.95 9.68 2.25
N GLY A 88 -16.75 10.19 1.93
CA GLY A 88 -16.43 11.62 1.87
C GLY A 88 -15.98 12.22 3.20
N ALA A 89 -15.84 11.44 4.27
CA ALA A 89 -15.28 11.93 5.53
C ALA A 89 -13.79 12.26 5.37
N ARG A 90 -13.34 13.31 6.08
CA ARG A 90 -11.92 13.69 6.05
C ARG A 90 -11.07 12.60 6.72
N VAL A 91 -10.03 12.17 6.04
CA VAL A 91 -9.05 11.24 6.60
C VAL A 91 -8.23 11.96 7.66
N THR A 92 -8.22 11.41 8.86
CA THR A 92 -7.35 11.81 9.96
C THR A 92 -6.29 10.75 10.21
N ASP A 93 -5.21 11.18 10.86
CA ASP A 93 -4.19 10.28 11.37
C ASP A 93 -4.79 9.37 12.45
N VAL A 94 -4.50 8.08 12.33
CA VAL A 94 -4.88 7.07 13.32
C VAL A 94 -3.59 6.47 13.83
N GLY A 95 -3.29 6.73 15.10
CA GLY A 95 -2.04 6.33 15.74
C GLY A 95 -1.68 4.88 15.42
N ALA A 96 -0.44 4.68 14.96
CA ALA A 96 0.19 3.41 14.58
C ALA A 96 -0.31 2.70 13.30
N VAL A 97 -1.37 3.14 12.64
CA VAL A 97 -1.91 2.42 11.45
C VAL A 97 -2.07 3.29 10.20
N ARG A 98 -2.28 4.59 10.34
CA ARG A 98 -2.45 5.50 9.19
C ARG A 98 -1.91 6.89 9.46
N ARG A 99 -1.22 7.47 8.49
CA ARG A 99 -0.72 8.85 8.51
C ARG A 99 -0.88 9.53 7.16
N ALA A 100 -1.41 10.73 7.14
CA ALA A 100 -1.42 11.61 5.97
C ALA A 100 -0.20 12.54 6.02
N GLU A 101 0.73 12.35 5.10
CA GLU A 101 1.95 13.17 5.01
C GLU A 101 1.69 14.49 4.28
N ALA A 102 2.44 15.53 4.66
CA ALA A 102 2.29 16.87 4.06
C ALA A 102 2.67 16.92 2.57
N ASN A 103 3.40 15.92 2.08
CA ASN A 103 3.74 15.78 0.66
C ASN A 103 2.56 15.24 -0.20
N GLY A 104 1.42 14.92 0.42
CA GLY A 104 0.24 14.39 -0.25
C GLY A 104 0.13 12.86 -0.25
N THR A 105 1.09 12.16 0.36
CA THR A 105 1.08 10.69 0.47
C THR A 105 0.23 10.24 1.66
N LEU A 106 -0.66 9.27 1.46
CA LEU A 106 -1.31 8.56 2.56
C LEU A 106 -0.58 7.26 2.85
N VAL A 107 0.00 7.17 4.05
CA VAL A 107 0.80 6.05 4.51
C VAL A 107 -0.05 5.13 5.37
N LEU A 108 -0.16 3.87 4.97
CA LEU A 108 -0.69 2.78 5.77
C LEU A 108 0.49 2.05 6.41
N LEU A 109 0.65 2.22 7.73
CA LEU A 109 1.81 1.71 8.44
C LEU A 109 1.73 0.19 8.60
N PRO A 110 2.88 -0.52 8.69
CA PRO A 110 2.89 -1.90 9.16
C PRO A 110 2.23 -2.02 10.53
N PHE A 111 1.42 -3.05 10.72
CA PHE A 111 0.59 -3.21 11.90
C PHE A 111 0.53 -4.68 12.37
N PRO A 112 0.49 -4.93 13.69
CA PRO A 112 0.23 -6.27 14.21
C PRO A 112 -1.24 -6.64 13.97
N ALA A 113 -1.57 -7.93 13.90
CA ALA A 113 -2.94 -8.39 13.66
C ALA A 113 -3.99 -7.77 14.62
N ALA A 114 -3.61 -7.50 15.87
CA ALA A 114 -4.48 -6.86 16.87
C ALA A 114 -4.82 -5.39 16.58
N ALA A 115 -4.02 -4.70 15.76
CA ALA A 115 -4.26 -3.31 15.35
C ALA A 115 -5.05 -3.23 14.02
N TYR A 116 -5.51 -4.38 13.49
CA TYR A 116 -6.35 -4.40 12.30
C TYR A 116 -7.62 -3.58 12.52
N ARG A 117 -7.94 -2.80 11.50
CA ARG A 117 -9.06 -1.87 11.47
C ARG A 117 -9.68 -1.87 10.09
N GLN A 118 -10.95 -2.25 9.98
CA GLN A 118 -11.64 -2.35 8.70
C GLN A 118 -11.74 -0.98 8.02
N ASP A 119 -12.01 0.08 8.78
CA ASP A 119 -12.08 1.47 8.31
C ASP A 119 -10.75 2.05 7.81
N VAL A 120 -9.64 1.34 8.03
CA VAL A 120 -8.30 1.74 7.60
C VAL A 120 -7.75 0.82 6.51
N HIS A 121 -7.81 -0.50 6.75
CA HIS A 121 -7.11 -1.52 5.97
C HIS A 121 -8.03 -2.28 4.99
N SER A 122 -9.34 -1.98 4.99
CA SER A 122 -10.33 -2.50 4.04
C SER A 122 -11.32 -1.37 3.70
N ALA A 123 -10.78 -0.30 3.12
CA ALA A 123 -11.48 0.96 2.93
C ALA A 123 -11.19 1.57 1.56
N THR A 124 -12.06 2.46 1.12
CA THR A 124 -11.87 3.24 -0.10
C THR A 124 -11.37 4.64 0.26
N TYR A 125 -10.37 5.13 -0.47
CA TYR A 125 -9.84 6.48 -0.31
C TYR A 125 -9.94 7.28 -1.62
N ARG A 126 -10.06 8.60 -1.50
CA ARG A 126 -9.93 9.56 -2.60
C ARG A 126 -9.01 10.69 -2.17
N CYS A 127 -8.18 11.14 -3.09
CA CYS A 127 -7.34 12.31 -2.92
C CYS A 127 -8.12 13.56 -3.36
N VAL A 128 -7.99 14.64 -2.60
CA VAL A 128 -8.58 15.95 -2.91
C VAL A 128 -7.46 16.97 -2.99
N ALA A 129 -7.27 17.51 -4.19
CA ALA A 129 -6.34 18.61 -4.43
C ALA A 129 -7.14 19.93 -4.46
N SER A 130 -6.75 20.90 -3.63
CA SER A 130 -7.47 22.17 -3.49
C SER A 130 -6.52 23.35 -3.54
N ASN A 131 -6.90 24.40 -4.26
CA ASN A 131 -6.26 25.70 -4.18
C ASN A 131 -7.31 26.83 -4.12
N ALA A 132 -6.88 28.09 -4.19
CA ALA A 132 -7.78 29.24 -4.13
C ALA A 132 -8.78 29.33 -5.31
N VAL A 133 -8.51 28.62 -6.42
CA VAL A 133 -9.33 28.63 -7.63
C VAL A 133 -10.40 27.54 -7.58
N GLY A 134 -10.10 26.40 -6.97
CA GLY A 134 -11.06 25.31 -6.84
C GLY A 134 -10.46 24.04 -6.23
N ALA A 135 -11.24 22.97 -6.26
CA ALA A 135 -10.87 21.66 -5.76
C ALA A 135 -11.28 20.56 -6.75
N ILE A 136 -10.43 19.54 -6.87
CA ILE A 136 -10.70 18.33 -7.66
C ILE A 136 -10.51 17.08 -6.79
N THR A 137 -11.21 16.01 -7.12
CA THR A 137 -11.15 14.73 -6.40
C THR A 137 -10.72 13.63 -7.35
N SER A 138 -9.79 12.77 -6.90
CA SER A 138 -9.27 11.66 -7.70
C SER A 138 -10.29 10.54 -7.85
N ARG A 139 -9.97 9.57 -8.71
CA ARG A 139 -10.63 8.26 -8.69
C ARG A 139 -10.55 7.57 -7.32
N GLU A 140 -11.47 6.65 -7.10
CA GLU A 140 -11.50 5.77 -5.92
C GLU A 140 -10.31 4.81 -5.93
N SER A 141 -9.66 4.70 -4.77
CA SER A 141 -8.65 3.69 -4.50
C SER A 141 -9.15 2.75 -3.42
N ALA A 142 -9.47 1.51 -3.81
CA ALA A 142 -9.87 0.46 -2.88
C ALA A 142 -8.63 -0.19 -2.27
N VAL A 143 -8.48 -0.09 -0.95
CA VAL A 143 -7.36 -0.65 -0.21
C VAL A 143 -7.82 -1.89 0.53
N VAL A 144 -7.10 -3.00 0.33
CA VAL A 144 -7.40 -4.28 0.99
C VAL A 144 -6.12 -4.88 1.54
N THR A 145 -6.11 -5.21 2.83
CA THR A 145 -5.03 -6.02 3.40
C THR A 145 -5.20 -7.48 3.01
N GLN A 146 -4.13 -8.10 2.54
CA GLN A 146 -4.07 -9.52 2.22
C GLN A 146 -2.88 -10.18 2.92
N ALA A 147 -3.12 -11.34 3.51
CA ALA A 147 -2.04 -12.23 3.90
C ALA A 147 -1.41 -12.80 2.62
N TYR A 148 -0.08 -12.89 2.60
CA TYR A 148 0.65 -13.50 1.48
C TYR A 148 1.35 -14.76 1.93
N ALA A 149 1.38 -15.75 1.05
CA ALA A 149 2.26 -16.91 1.13
C ALA A 149 3.07 -16.96 -0.15
N VAL A 150 4.35 -17.31 -0.02
CA VAL A 150 5.25 -17.41 -1.16
C VAL A 150 5.38 -18.88 -1.55
N GLU A 151 5.12 -19.17 -2.82
CA GLU A 151 5.16 -20.52 -3.34
C GLU A 151 6.55 -20.82 -3.96
N ALA A 152 7.06 -21.99 -3.62
CA ALA A 152 8.29 -22.55 -4.18
C ALA A 152 7.93 -23.60 -5.23
N SER A 153 8.47 -23.46 -6.44
CA SER A 153 8.30 -24.44 -7.51
C SER A 153 9.66 -24.89 -8.05
N SER A 154 9.71 -26.15 -8.47
CA SER A 154 10.85 -26.77 -9.14
C SER A 154 10.40 -27.40 -10.45
N GLU A 155 11.18 -27.23 -11.50
CA GLU A 155 10.94 -27.93 -12.75
C GLU A 155 11.47 -29.37 -12.67
N GLU A 156 10.66 -30.34 -13.09
CA GLU A 156 11.12 -31.71 -13.27
C GLU A 156 12.02 -31.79 -14.50
N VAL A 157 13.29 -32.11 -14.28
CA VAL A 157 14.30 -32.19 -15.33
C VAL A 157 14.93 -33.58 -15.37
N ALA A 158 15.37 -34.00 -16.56
CA ALA A 158 16.08 -35.26 -16.73
C ALA A 158 17.39 -35.25 -15.93
N ARG A 159 17.82 -36.44 -15.50
CA ARG A 159 19.07 -36.60 -14.75
C ARG A 159 20.25 -36.06 -15.58
N GLY A 160 20.97 -35.08 -15.03
CA GLY A 160 22.10 -34.41 -15.70
C GLY A 160 21.76 -33.04 -16.31
N CYS A 161 20.47 -32.65 -16.33
CA CYS A 161 20.04 -31.30 -16.66
C CYS A 161 20.03 -30.40 -15.41
N THR A 162 20.18 -29.10 -15.61
CA THR A 162 20.08 -28.10 -14.54
C THR A 162 18.61 -27.87 -14.19
N ALA A 163 18.26 -28.03 -12.91
CA ALA A 163 16.94 -27.65 -12.41
C ALA A 163 16.95 -26.18 -11.98
N VAL A 164 15.90 -25.44 -12.34
CA VAL A 164 15.69 -24.07 -11.87
C VAL A 164 14.66 -24.08 -10.76
N LEU A 165 15.01 -23.50 -9.62
CA LEU A 165 14.09 -23.25 -8.51
C LEU A 165 13.48 -21.86 -8.68
N ARG A 166 12.15 -21.77 -8.64
CA ARG A 166 11.42 -20.52 -8.83
C ARG A 166 10.57 -20.19 -7.61
N CYS A 167 10.76 -18.97 -7.13
CA CYS A 167 10.03 -18.40 -6.01
C CYS A 167 9.01 -17.42 -6.58
N SER A 168 7.73 -17.66 -6.32
CA SER A 168 6.63 -16.90 -6.90
C SER A 168 5.84 -16.19 -5.80
N PRO A 169 6.29 -15.00 -5.34
CA PRO A 169 5.50 -14.18 -4.44
C PRO A 169 4.27 -13.61 -5.18
N PRO A 170 3.17 -13.36 -4.46
CA PRO A 170 2.03 -12.64 -5.04
C PRO A 170 2.44 -11.27 -5.60
N SER A 171 1.75 -10.83 -6.65
CA SER A 171 2.14 -9.64 -7.42
C SER A 171 2.28 -8.37 -6.57
N PHE A 172 1.45 -8.20 -5.54
CA PHE A 172 1.45 -7.02 -4.68
C PHE A 172 2.64 -6.93 -3.71
N VAL A 173 3.40 -8.01 -3.53
CA VAL A 173 4.62 -8.07 -2.71
C VAL A 173 5.86 -8.43 -3.52
N ARG A 174 5.74 -8.57 -4.85
CA ARG A 174 6.80 -9.06 -5.73
C ARG A 174 8.08 -8.22 -5.65
N ASP A 175 7.95 -6.91 -5.55
CA ASP A 175 9.09 -5.99 -5.51
C ASP A 175 9.68 -5.84 -4.09
N LEU A 176 8.98 -6.36 -3.08
CA LEU A 176 9.38 -6.32 -1.67
C LEU A 176 10.00 -7.64 -1.19
N VAL A 177 9.71 -8.74 -1.89
CA VAL A 177 10.19 -10.08 -1.55
C VAL A 177 11.35 -10.46 -2.46
N ARG A 178 12.47 -10.87 -1.85
CA ARG A 178 13.61 -11.44 -2.56
C ARG A 178 13.97 -12.81 -2.00
N VAL A 179 14.47 -13.69 -2.86
CA VAL A 179 14.99 -15.00 -2.45
C VAL A 179 16.30 -14.79 -1.69
N VAL A 180 16.36 -15.26 -0.45
CA VAL A 180 17.59 -15.22 0.37
C VAL A 180 18.31 -16.56 0.33
N SER A 181 17.56 -17.65 0.48
CA SER A 181 18.07 -19.01 0.38
C SER A 181 16.93 -19.97 0.08
N TRP A 182 17.30 -21.14 -0.42
CA TRP A 182 16.46 -22.32 -0.54
C TRP A 182 16.86 -23.31 0.55
N VAL A 183 15.88 -23.86 1.24
CA VAL A 183 16.12 -24.92 2.23
C VAL A 183 15.77 -26.25 1.62
N GLN A 184 16.70 -27.21 1.68
CA GLN A 184 16.47 -28.60 1.34
C GLN A 184 16.59 -29.45 2.62
N GLU A 185 15.68 -30.40 2.80
CA GLU A 185 15.74 -31.37 3.91
C GLU A 185 17.00 -32.25 3.80
N PRO A 186 17.78 -32.48 4.87
CA PRO A 186 17.47 -32.25 6.30
C PRO A 186 18.08 -30.95 6.87
N ALA A 187 17.89 -29.81 6.17
CA ALA A 187 18.40 -28.46 6.47
C ALA A 187 19.76 -28.10 5.82
N SER A 188 19.94 -28.47 4.54
CA SER A 188 20.93 -27.84 3.67
C SER A 188 20.39 -26.52 3.11
N TYR A 189 21.25 -25.50 3.04
CA TYR A 189 20.93 -24.20 2.47
C TYR A 189 21.59 -24.06 1.10
N ILE A 190 20.79 -23.68 0.10
CA ILE A 190 21.26 -23.39 -1.26
C ILE A 190 21.03 -21.89 -1.50
N TYR A 191 22.07 -21.17 -1.90
CA TYR A 191 21.98 -19.74 -2.15
C TYR A 191 21.80 -19.48 -3.65
N PRO A 192 21.00 -18.47 -4.04
CA PRO A 192 20.85 -18.11 -5.44
C PRO A 192 22.19 -17.68 -6.04
N SER A 193 22.56 -18.27 -7.17
CA SER A 193 23.73 -17.88 -7.96
C SER A 193 23.42 -16.58 -8.73
N GLU A 194 24.36 -15.64 -8.76
CA GLU A 194 24.24 -14.38 -9.53
C GLU A 194 24.28 -14.60 -11.06
N ASP A 195 24.63 -15.81 -11.51
CA ASP A 195 24.65 -16.18 -12.92
C ASP A 195 23.29 -16.73 -13.37
N SER A 196 22.53 -15.91 -14.11
CA SER A 196 21.47 -16.39 -14.99
C SER A 196 22.11 -17.04 -16.21
N GLY A 197 22.58 -18.28 -16.06
CA GLY A 197 23.11 -19.05 -17.18
C GLY A 197 21.99 -19.40 -18.17
N GLU A 198 21.97 -18.74 -19.32
CA GLU A 198 21.23 -19.17 -20.49
C GLU A 198 21.71 -20.57 -20.88
N CYS A 199 20.79 -21.53 -20.97
CA CYS A 199 21.07 -22.77 -21.66
C CYS A 199 21.08 -22.49 -23.17
N GLU A 200 22.16 -21.91 -23.67
CA GLU A 200 22.51 -22.11 -25.07
C GLU A 200 23.07 -23.51 -25.23
N GLY A 201 22.55 -24.21 -26.25
CA GLY A 201 22.91 -25.58 -26.56
C GLY A 201 24.41 -25.79 -26.70
N GLU A 202 24.81 -27.02 -26.39
CA GLU A 202 26.07 -27.63 -26.84
C GLU A 202 27.40 -26.96 -26.41
N ARG A 203 27.74 -27.02 -25.11
CA ARG A 203 29.01 -27.65 -24.66
C ARG A 203 29.20 -27.47 -23.15
N ASN A 204 29.44 -28.62 -22.49
CA ASN A 204 30.17 -28.80 -21.23
C ASN A 204 30.44 -27.54 -20.41
N GLN A 205 29.72 -27.34 -19.30
CA GLN A 205 30.35 -26.88 -18.06
C GLN A 205 29.78 -27.59 -16.83
N ARG A 206 30.70 -27.91 -15.93
CA ARG A 206 30.60 -28.79 -14.77
C ARG A 206 30.54 -27.88 -13.52
N PHE A 207 29.48 -27.97 -12.74
CA PHE A 207 29.44 -27.35 -11.40
C PHE A 207 30.01 -28.34 -10.37
N LYS A 208 30.85 -27.83 -9.46
CA LYS A 208 31.44 -28.57 -8.33
C LYS A 208 30.51 -28.55 -7.13
#